data_AF-A0A350NLT2-F1
#
_entry.id   AF-A0A350NLT2-F1
#
_cell.length_a   1.000
_cell.length_b   1.000
_cell.length_c   1.000
_cell.angle_alpha   90.00
_cell.angle_beta   90.00
_cell.angle_gamma   90.00
#
_symmetry.space_group_name_H-M   'P 1'
#
loop_
_entity.id
_entity.type
_entity.pdbx_description
1 polymer ?
#
loop_
_entity_poly.entity_id
_entity_poly.type
_entity_poly.pdbx_seq_one_letter_code
_entity_poly.pdbx_strand_id
1 'polypeptide(L)'
;MIDLSSHYRDSLSEKISLIKEAITSRRLIFFDYYYRKGQVKRKVEPYFVVFKWTAWYVLGWCTERADFRLFKLNRLWDLSITDEVFMPREVPLETISLDNALPDQNKIEILFDRSVRFRLIEDYGLHCYTETDRGLLMKLNYTNRENAIAWVLSFGDQAEVLAPPDVRDEIAAIVRKLAARY
;
A
#
# COMPACT_ATOMS: atom_id res chain seq x y z
N MET A 1 -12.13 -11.35 18.77
CA MET A 1 -10.95 -11.91 18.07
C MET A 1 -11.02 -11.44 16.63
N ILE A 2 -9.97 -10.80 16.10
CA ILE A 2 -9.91 -10.39 14.69
C ILE A 2 -9.00 -11.41 13.99
N ASP A 3 -9.54 -12.18 13.05
CA ASP A 3 -8.79 -13.13 12.24
C ASP A 3 -8.09 -12.37 11.10
N LEU A 4 -6.76 -12.42 11.09
CA LEU A 4 -5.90 -11.80 10.08
C LEU A 4 -5.02 -12.86 9.41
N SER A 5 -5.54 -14.07 9.23
CA SER A 5 -4.84 -15.16 8.56
C SER A 5 -4.31 -14.73 7.19
N SER A 6 -3.09 -15.17 6.89
CA SER A 6 -2.42 -14.94 5.60
C SER A 6 -2.07 -16.29 4.98
N HIS A 7 -1.84 -16.34 3.67
CA HIS A 7 -1.46 -17.57 2.96
C HIS A 7 -0.06 -18.12 3.35
N TYR A 8 0.66 -17.52 4.31
CA TYR A 8 2.04 -17.90 4.67
C TYR A 8 2.24 -18.07 6.20
N ARG A 9 3.42 -18.64 6.52
CA ARG A 9 3.90 -19.25 7.79
C ARG A 9 3.54 -18.53 9.10
N ASP A 10 3.61 -17.21 9.14
CA ASP A 10 3.28 -16.42 10.32
C ASP A 10 1.99 -15.65 10.07
N SER A 11 1.07 -15.71 11.04
CA SER A 11 -0.18 -14.97 10.92
C SER A 11 0.12 -13.47 10.98
N LEU A 12 -0.56 -12.66 10.17
CA LEU A 12 -0.40 -11.20 10.23
C LEU A 12 -0.72 -10.67 11.64
N SER A 13 -1.61 -11.36 12.37
CA SER A 13 -1.89 -11.15 13.78
C SER A 13 -0.66 -11.28 14.69
N GLU A 14 0.22 -12.27 14.48
CA GLU A 14 1.47 -12.42 15.25
C GLU A 14 2.39 -11.23 15.00
N LYS A 15 2.60 -10.85 13.72
CA LYS A 15 3.42 -9.69 13.36
C LYS A 15 2.90 -8.41 13.99
N ILE A 16 1.58 -8.17 13.95
CA ILE A 16 0.96 -7.00 14.57
C ILE A 16 1.16 -7.02 16.08
N SER A 17 1.02 -8.16 16.72
CA SER A 17 1.19 -8.30 18.17
C SER A 17 2.63 -8.00 18.58
N LEU A 18 3.61 -8.56 17.87
CA LEU A 18 5.04 -8.31 18.08
C LEU A 18 5.39 -6.83 17.87
N ILE A 19 4.88 -6.20 16.81
CA ILE A 19 5.12 -4.77 16.56
C ILE A 19 4.50 -3.90 17.65
N LYS A 20 3.29 -4.23 18.14
CA LYS A 20 2.66 -3.50 19.26
C LYS A 20 3.46 -3.65 20.56
N GLU A 21 4.02 -4.83 20.82
CA GLU A 21 4.91 -5.05 21.95
C GLU A 21 6.18 -4.19 21.82
N ALA A 22 6.80 -4.15 20.65
CA ALA A 22 7.98 -3.32 20.39
C ALA A 22 7.70 -1.82 20.56
N ILE A 23 6.53 -1.34 20.11
CA ILE A 23 6.09 0.05 20.32
C ILE A 23 5.95 0.34 21.82
N THR A 24 5.26 -0.54 22.57
CA THR A 24 5.00 -0.34 24.00
C THR A 24 6.29 -0.38 24.82
N SER A 25 7.20 -1.30 24.49
CA SER A 25 8.51 -1.46 25.14
C SER A 25 9.58 -0.49 24.62
N ARG A 26 9.27 0.33 23.62
CA ARG A 26 10.18 1.28 22.95
C ARG A 26 11.45 0.60 22.44
N ARG A 27 11.31 -0.60 21.90
CA ARG A 27 12.39 -1.40 21.33
C ARG A 27 12.37 -1.37 19.81
N LEU A 28 13.54 -1.41 19.19
CA LEU A 28 13.63 -1.48 17.73
C LEU A 28 13.19 -2.86 17.25
N ILE A 29 12.58 -2.90 16.07
CA ILE A 29 12.31 -4.13 15.34
C ILE A 29 13.37 -4.34 14.26
N PHE A 30 13.72 -5.60 14.04
CA PHE A 30 14.62 -6.03 12.98
C PHE A 30 13.92 -7.05 12.09
N PHE A 31 14.10 -6.91 10.78
CA PHE A 31 13.47 -7.81 9.81
C PHE A 31 14.19 -7.80 8.46
N ASP A 32 13.99 -8.88 7.72
CA ASP A 32 14.29 -8.97 6.30
C ASP A 32 13.12 -8.37 5.50
N TYR A 33 13.44 -7.42 4.61
CA TYR A 33 12.47 -6.72 3.80
C TYR A 33 12.64 -7.01 2.31
N TYR A 34 11.62 -7.61 1.72
CA TYR A 34 11.59 -7.89 0.28
C TYR A 34 10.95 -6.72 -0.48
N TYR A 35 11.67 -6.23 -1.48
CA TYR A 35 11.22 -5.16 -2.37
C TYR A 35 11.71 -5.45 -3.80
N ARG A 36 11.36 -4.57 -4.74
CA ARG A 36 11.57 -4.82 -6.18
C ARG A 36 13.04 -5.09 -6.57
N LYS A 37 14.01 -4.50 -5.85
CA LYS A 37 15.45 -4.70 -6.16
C LYS A 37 16.10 -5.84 -5.36
N GLY A 38 15.31 -6.62 -4.59
CA GLY A 38 15.80 -7.76 -3.82
C GLY A 38 15.41 -7.69 -2.34
N GLN A 39 16.28 -8.23 -1.49
CA GLN A 39 16.10 -8.34 -0.05
C GLN A 39 17.08 -7.43 0.68
N VAL A 40 16.63 -6.75 1.73
CA VAL A 40 17.47 -5.91 2.58
C VAL A 40 17.07 -6.08 4.03
N LYS A 41 18.06 -6.09 4.92
CA LYS A 41 17.86 -6.03 6.37
C LYS A 41 17.53 -4.61 6.79
N ARG A 42 16.60 -4.47 7.73
CA ARG A 42 16.17 -3.17 8.25
C ARG A 42 16.05 -3.21 9.76
N LYS A 43 16.54 -2.15 10.40
CA LYS A 43 16.27 -1.85 11.82
C LYS A 43 15.45 -0.57 11.93
N VAL A 44 14.29 -0.70 12.57
CA VAL A 44 13.27 0.36 12.60
C VAL A 44 12.82 0.61 14.03
N GLU A 45 12.70 1.89 14.40
CA GLU A 45 11.97 2.32 15.60
C GLU A 45 10.46 2.33 15.23
N PRO A 46 9.63 1.40 15.73
CA PRO A 46 8.22 1.34 15.34
C PRO A 46 7.36 2.34 16.14
N TYR A 47 6.40 2.99 15.48
CA TYR A 47 5.50 3.97 16.12
C TYR A 47 4.03 3.60 15.97
N PHE A 48 3.58 3.25 14.77
CA PHE A 48 2.17 2.94 14.52
C PHE A 48 2.00 1.75 13.59
N VAL A 49 0.97 0.95 13.85
CA VAL A 49 0.45 -0.05 12.91
C VAL A 49 -0.79 0.55 12.24
N VAL A 50 -0.77 0.67 10.91
CA VAL A 50 -1.82 1.33 10.13
C VAL A 50 -2.34 0.44 9.02
N PHE A 51 -3.64 0.51 8.74
CA PHE A 51 -4.25 -0.12 7.58
C PHE A 51 -4.48 0.94 6.50
N LYS A 52 -3.83 0.78 5.34
CA LYS A 52 -3.88 1.70 4.20
C LYS A 52 -3.75 0.92 2.89
N TRP A 53 -4.33 1.40 1.79
CA TRP A 53 -4.22 0.76 0.46
C TRP A 53 -4.39 -0.77 0.53
N THR A 54 -5.47 -1.21 1.19
CA THR A 54 -5.84 -2.62 1.40
C THR A 54 -4.78 -3.51 2.04
N ALA A 55 -3.84 -2.94 2.80
CA ALA A 55 -2.81 -3.69 3.51
C ALA A 55 -2.40 -3.05 4.84
N TRP A 56 -1.80 -3.87 5.70
CA TRP A 56 -1.22 -3.43 6.95
C TRP A 56 0.23 -2.97 6.78
N TYR A 57 0.57 -1.86 7.42
CA TYR A 57 1.90 -1.27 7.44
C TYR A 57 2.33 -0.95 8.87
N VAL A 58 3.64 -0.95 9.11
CA VAL A 58 4.25 -0.31 10.27
C VAL A 58 4.88 0.99 9.82
N LEU A 59 4.49 2.11 10.46
CA LEU A 59 5.20 3.36 10.37
C LEU A 59 6.32 3.35 11.40
N GLY A 60 7.54 3.61 10.95
CA GLY A 60 8.68 3.73 11.85
C GLY A 60 9.86 4.48 11.28
N TRP A 61 10.75 4.91 12.16
CA TRP A 61 12.00 5.57 11.79
C TRP A 61 13.01 4.51 11.35
N CYS A 62 13.41 4.57 10.09
CA CYS A 62 14.42 3.67 9.52
C CYS A 62 15.81 4.20 9.86
N THR A 63 16.53 3.48 10.71
CA THR A 63 17.84 3.93 11.22
C THR A 63 18.87 4.14 10.11
N GLU A 64 18.86 3.28 9.08
CA GLU A 64 19.80 3.35 7.96
C GLU A 64 19.49 4.47 6.97
N ARG A 65 18.24 4.95 6.95
CA ARG A 65 17.80 6.04 6.06
C ARG A 65 17.63 7.36 6.78
N ALA A 66 17.68 7.35 8.11
CA ALA A 66 17.43 8.51 8.96
C ALA A 66 16.13 9.24 8.56
N ASP A 67 15.05 8.47 8.39
CA ASP A 67 13.77 8.98 7.88
C ASP A 67 12.59 8.08 8.30
N PHE A 68 11.40 8.66 8.42
CA PHE A 68 10.16 7.92 8.70
C PHE A 68 9.62 7.23 7.45
N ARG A 69 9.31 5.94 7.56
CA ARG A 69 8.86 5.13 6.43
C ARG A 69 7.79 4.12 6.81
N LEU A 70 6.94 3.81 5.83
CA LEU A 70 5.99 2.71 5.91
C LEU A 70 6.58 1.42 5.37
N PHE A 71 6.46 0.35 6.15
CA PHE A 71 6.84 -1.00 5.74
C PHE A 71 5.62 -1.91 5.73
N LYS A 72 5.23 -2.41 4.55
CA LYS A 72 4.12 -3.37 4.40
C LYS A 72 4.40 -4.66 5.15
N LEU A 73 3.55 -5.03 6.11
CA LEU A 73 3.75 -6.18 7.01
C LEU A 73 3.93 -7.51 6.26
N ASN A 74 3.24 -7.68 5.12
CA ASN A 74 3.36 -8.87 4.28
C ASN A 74 4.75 -9.05 3.64
N ARG A 75 5.62 -8.02 3.70
CA ARG A 75 6.99 -8.05 3.16
C ARG A 75 8.06 -8.18 4.26
N LEU A 76 7.66 -8.19 5.53
CA LEU A 76 8.55 -8.42 6.67
C LEU A 76 8.73 -9.92 6.85
N TRP A 77 9.96 -10.38 6.83
CA TRP A 77 10.37 -11.75 7.14
C TRP A 77 11.34 -11.76 8.30
N ASP A 78 11.35 -12.86 9.06
CA ASP A 78 12.21 -13.05 10.24
C ASP A 78 12.14 -11.86 11.22
N LEU A 79 10.91 -11.37 11.43
CA LEU A 79 10.63 -10.21 12.27
C LEU A 79 10.92 -10.53 13.74
N SER A 80 11.76 -9.72 14.37
CA SER A 80 12.09 -9.85 15.80
C SER A 80 12.18 -8.49 16.49
N ILE A 81 11.98 -8.49 17.81
CA ILE A 81 12.25 -7.35 18.69
C ILE A 81 13.72 -7.43 19.11
N THR A 82 14.43 -6.32 19.03
CA THR A 82 15.82 -6.23 19.46
C THR A 82 15.91 -5.79 20.93
N ASP A 83 17.12 -5.87 21.52
CA ASP A 83 17.39 -5.31 22.85
C ASP A 83 17.66 -3.80 22.84
N GLU A 84 17.77 -3.20 21.65
CA GLU A 84 18.00 -1.77 21.49
C GLU A 84 16.70 -0.99 21.76
N VAL A 85 16.80 0.01 22.63
CA VAL A 85 15.70 0.93 22.95
C VAL A 85 15.89 2.26 22.24
N PHE A 86 14.78 2.94 21.95
CA PHE A 86 14.80 4.29 21.37
C PHE A 86 14.01 5.28 22.22
N MET A 87 14.40 6.55 22.13
CA MET A 87 13.59 7.66 22.63
C MET A 87 12.61 8.07 21.54
N PRO A 88 11.30 8.07 21.79
CA PRO A 88 10.31 8.45 20.79
C PRO A 88 10.59 9.84 20.21
N ARG A 89 10.69 9.89 18.89
CA ARG A 89 10.80 11.12 18.12
C ARG A 89 9.40 11.67 17.84
N GLU A 90 9.33 12.95 17.56
CA GLU A 90 8.11 13.54 17.03
C GLU A 90 7.84 12.98 15.64
N VAL A 91 6.65 12.39 15.44
CA VAL A 91 6.22 11.87 14.15
C VAL A 91 5.54 13.00 13.39
N PRO A 92 6.04 13.43 12.22
CA PRO A 92 5.41 14.51 11.47
C PRO A 92 3.97 14.16 11.09
N LEU A 93 3.04 15.08 11.30
CA LEU A 93 1.61 14.87 11.04
C LEU A 93 1.32 14.44 9.59
N GLU A 94 2.09 14.95 8.63
CA GLU A 94 2.01 14.59 7.21
C GLU A 94 2.37 13.12 6.95
N THR A 95 3.23 12.53 7.80
CA THR A 95 3.62 11.12 7.72
C THR A 95 2.49 10.20 8.19
N ILE A 96 1.54 10.71 8.98
CA ILE A 96 0.35 9.98 9.43
C ILE A 96 -0.83 10.26 8.48
N SER A 97 -0.96 11.51 8.02
CA SER A 97 -1.94 12.00 7.05
C SER A 97 -1.43 11.86 5.60
N LEU A 98 -1.02 10.65 5.22
CA LEU A 98 -0.42 10.34 3.92
C LEU A 98 -1.35 10.49 2.71
N ASP A 99 -2.64 10.74 2.92
CA ASP A 99 -3.58 11.01 1.83
C ASP A 99 -3.40 12.44 1.26
N ASN A 100 -2.81 13.36 2.05
CA ASN A 100 -2.64 14.78 1.70
C ASN A 100 -1.26 15.16 1.13
N ALA A 101 -0.28 14.23 1.15
CA ALA A 101 1.10 14.49 0.75
C ALA A 101 1.49 13.85 -0.60
N LEU A 102 0.51 13.46 -1.42
CA LEU A 102 0.77 12.97 -2.76
C LEU A 102 0.87 14.18 -3.69
N PRO A 103 2.01 14.38 -4.39
CA PRO A 103 2.11 15.42 -5.40
C PRO A 103 0.94 15.27 -6.38
N ASP A 104 0.34 16.39 -6.78
CA ASP A 104 -0.76 16.44 -7.77
C ASP A 104 -0.46 15.66 -9.06
N GLN A 105 0.82 15.38 -9.32
CA GLN A 105 1.32 14.66 -10.49
C GLN A 105 1.00 13.15 -10.50
N ASN A 106 0.58 12.54 -9.39
CA ASN A 106 0.32 11.09 -9.33
C ASN A 106 -1.16 10.75 -9.21
N LYS A 107 -1.98 11.30 -10.12
CA LYS A 107 -3.41 11.07 -10.21
C LYS A 107 -3.76 10.24 -11.43
N ILE A 108 -4.73 9.33 -11.31
CA ILE A 108 -5.35 8.61 -12.44
C ILE A 108 -6.85 8.85 -12.38
N GLU A 109 -7.44 9.23 -13.50
CA GLU A 109 -8.88 9.29 -13.69
C GLU A 109 -9.35 8.04 -14.43
N ILE A 110 -10.25 7.29 -13.81
CA ILE A 110 -10.65 5.96 -14.28
C ILE A 110 -12.17 5.92 -14.31
N LEU A 111 -12.71 5.50 -15.45
CA LEU A 111 -14.12 5.22 -15.62
C LEU A 111 -14.34 3.71 -15.48
N PHE A 112 -15.18 3.34 -14.52
CA PHE A 112 -15.54 1.95 -14.25
C PHE A 112 -16.95 1.64 -14.71
N ASP A 113 -17.18 0.39 -15.13
CA ASP A 113 -18.52 -0.12 -15.33
C ASP A 113 -19.30 -0.18 -14.00
N ARG A 114 -20.63 -0.09 -14.05
CA ARG A 114 -21.46 -0.11 -12.83
C ARG A 114 -21.41 -1.46 -12.12
N SER A 115 -21.08 -2.55 -12.82
CA SER A 115 -20.98 -3.90 -12.24
C SER A 115 -19.89 -4.03 -11.17
N VAL A 116 -18.84 -3.19 -11.19
CA VAL A 116 -17.74 -3.26 -10.20
C VAL A 116 -17.98 -2.39 -8.96
N ARG A 117 -19.17 -1.77 -8.83
CA ARG A 117 -19.55 -0.90 -7.72
C ARG A 117 -19.22 -1.48 -6.35
N PHE A 118 -19.59 -2.75 -6.12
CA PHE A 118 -19.38 -3.42 -4.84
C PHE A 118 -17.89 -3.44 -4.47
N ARG A 119 -17.03 -3.81 -5.42
CA ARG A 119 -15.58 -3.86 -5.23
C ARG A 119 -14.98 -2.49 -4.93
N LEU A 120 -15.44 -1.43 -5.61
CA LEU A 120 -14.98 -0.07 -5.33
C LEU A 120 -15.35 0.38 -3.92
N ILE A 121 -16.59 0.08 -3.47
CA ILE A 121 -17.06 0.44 -2.13
C ILE A 121 -16.30 -0.33 -1.05
N GLU A 122 -16.01 -1.62 -1.28
CA GLU A 122 -15.25 -2.44 -0.34
C GLU A 122 -13.82 -1.92 -0.15
N ASP A 123 -13.14 -1.55 -1.24
CA ASP A 123 -11.75 -1.11 -1.21
C ASP A 123 -11.57 0.36 -0.78
N TYR A 124 -12.51 1.26 -1.15
CA TYR A 124 -12.35 2.72 -1.04
C TYR A 124 -13.54 3.45 -0.38
N GLY A 125 -14.61 2.75 -0.02
CA GLY A 125 -15.78 3.31 0.65
C GLY A 125 -16.87 3.86 -0.28
N LEU A 126 -18.03 4.21 0.29
CA LEU A 126 -19.25 4.58 -0.46
C LEU A 126 -19.13 5.82 -1.36
N HIS A 127 -18.14 6.69 -1.12
CA HIS A 127 -18.00 7.98 -1.80
C HIS A 127 -16.74 8.07 -2.67
N CYS A 128 -16.17 6.91 -3.04
CA CYS A 128 -14.93 6.86 -3.81
C CYS A 128 -15.08 7.22 -5.30
N TYR A 129 -16.30 7.34 -5.82
CA TYR A 129 -16.59 7.66 -7.21
C TYR A 129 -17.72 8.69 -7.35
N THR A 130 -17.79 9.31 -8.52
CA THR A 130 -18.93 10.10 -9.00
C THR A 130 -19.68 9.30 -10.05
N GLU A 131 -20.98 9.12 -9.89
CA GLU A 131 -21.79 8.47 -10.91
C GLU A 131 -22.03 9.42 -12.09
N THR A 132 -21.79 8.92 -13.30
CA THR A 132 -21.96 9.63 -14.57
C THR A 132 -22.85 8.81 -15.49
N ASP A 133 -23.29 9.36 -16.62
CA ASP A 133 -24.08 8.61 -17.60
C ASP A 133 -23.32 7.38 -18.13
N ARG A 134 -22.01 7.51 -18.32
CA ARG A 134 -21.14 6.46 -18.86
C ARG A 134 -20.74 5.38 -17.84
N GLY A 135 -20.84 5.65 -16.54
CA GLY A 135 -20.35 4.73 -15.50
C GLY A 135 -19.89 5.45 -14.23
N LEU A 136 -19.02 4.80 -13.46
CA LEU A 136 -18.52 5.30 -12.18
C LEU A 136 -17.15 5.94 -12.39
N LEU A 137 -17.05 7.26 -12.26
CA LEU A 137 -15.80 7.99 -12.42
C LEU A 137 -15.07 8.12 -11.08
N MET A 138 -13.85 7.60 -11.00
CA MET A 138 -13.01 7.67 -9.81
C MET A 138 -11.70 8.40 -10.12
N LYS A 139 -11.25 9.23 -9.18
CA LYS A 139 -9.91 9.83 -9.20
C LYS A 139 -9.06 9.18 -8.12
N LEU A 140 -8.01 8.48 -8.54
CA LEU A 140 -7.13 7.74 -7.64
C LEU A 140 -5.75 8.40 -7.58
N ASN A 141 -5.31 8.73 -6.37
CA ASN A 141 -3.92 9.11 -6.13
C ASN A 141 -3.07 7.85 -5.89
N TYR A 142 -1.84 7.82 -6.41
CA TYR A 142 -0.93 6.69 -6.20
C TYR A 142 0.50 7.14 -5.82
N THR A 143 1.21 6.28 -5.10
CA THR A 143 2.65 6.44 -4.81
C THR A 143 3.53 5.58 -5.71
N ASN A 144 2.96 4.52 -6.26
CA ASN A 144 3.65 3.56 -7.11
C ASN A 144 2.83 3.31 -8.37
N ARG A 145 3.34 3.83 -9.49
CA ARG A 145 2.68 3.77 -10.80
C ARG A 145 2.39 2.36 -11.26
N GLU A 146 3.35 1.46 -11.12
CA GLU A 146 3.23 0.08 -11.59
C GLU A 146 2.15 -0.69 -10.83
N ASN A 147 2.06 -0.47 -9.51
CA ASN A 147 0.97 -1.05 -8.72
C ASN A 147 -0.39 -0.48 -9.14
N ALA A 148 -0.46 0.83 -9.43
CA ALA A 148 -1.70 1.45 -9.89
C ALA A 148 -2.14 0.86 -11.24
N ILE A 149 -1.21 0.70 -12.18
CA ILE A 149 -1.45 0.05 -13.48
C ILE A 149 -1.89 -1.40 -13.31
N ALA A 150 -1.21 -2.18 -12.47
CA ALA A 150 -1.59 -3.56 -12.19
C ALA A 150 -2.98 -3.66 -11.53
N TRP A 151 -3.30 -2.72 -10.64
CA TRP A 151 -4.62 -2.64 -10.01
C TRP A 151 -5.71 -2.34 -11.04
N VAL A 152 -5.51 -1.38 -11.95
CA VAL A 152 -6.46 -1.11 -13.05
C VAL A 152 -6.65 -2.35 -13.93
N LEU A 153 -5.56 -3.00 -14.34
CA LEU A 153 -5.61 -4.22 -15.15
C LEU A 153 -6.37 -5.36 -14.46
N SER A 154 -6.42 -5.39 -13.13
CA SER A 154 -7.17 -6.41 -12.37
C SER A 154 -8.69 -6.29 -12.47
N PHE A 155 -9.21 -5.22 -13.10
CA PHE A 155 -10.63 -5.08 -13.46
C PHE A 155 -10.93 -5.58 -14.88
N GLY A 156 -9.92 -6.02 -15.63
CA GLY A 156 -10.11 -6.49 -17.00
C GLY A 156 -10.63 -5.39 -17.92
N ASP A 157 -11.71 -5.68 -18.64
CA ASP A 157 -12.39 -4.77 -19.57
C ASP A 157 -13.40 -3.82 -18.89
N GLN A 158 -13.57 -3.92 -17.56
CA GLN A 158 -14.54 -3.14 -16.79
C GLN A 158 -13.98 -1.78 -16.30
N ALA A 159 -12.75 -1.43 -16.68
CA ALA A 159 -12.07 -0.19 -16.30
C ALA A 159 -11.39 0.48 -17.49
N GLU A 160 -11.65 1.76 -17.69
CA GLU A 160 -11.02 2.60 -18.72
C GLU A 160 -10.26 3.77 -18.06
N VAL A 161 -8.95 3.87 -18.31
CA VAL A 161 -8.17 5.05 -17.89
C VAL A 161 -8.43 6.21 -18.85
N LEU A 162 -8.97 7.30 -18.34
CA LEU A 162 -9.22 8.54 -19.08
C LEU A 162 -8.02 9.48 -19.04
N ALA A 163 -7.32 9.54 -17.91
CA ALA A 163 -6.13 10.36 -17.71
C ALA A 163 -5.19 9.77 -16.65
N PRO A 164 -3.87 10.03 -16.72
CA PRO A 164 -3.20 10.77 -17.79
C PRO A 164 -2.92 9.87 -19.03
N PRO A 165 -2.72 10.47 -20.22
CA PRO A 165 -2.57 9.71 -21.48
C PRO A 165 -1.41 8.70 -21.47
N ASP A 166 -0.31 9.05 -20.82
CA ASP A 166 0.87 8.18 -20.70
C ASP A 166 0.59 6.90 -19.90
N VAL A 167 -0.27 6.96 -18.87
CA VAL A 167 -0.72 5.74 -18.15
C VAL A 167 -1.60 4.88 -19.04
N ARG A 168 -2.49 5.51 -19.82
CA ARG A 168 -3.35 4.81 -20.79
C ARG A 168 -2.52 4.09 -21.85
N ASP A 169 -1.50 4.75 -22.39
CA ASP A 169 -0.60 4.17 -23.39
C ASP A 169 0.19 2.98 -22.85
N GLU A 170 0.62 3.06 -21.58
CA GLU A 170 1.33 2.00 -20.88
C GLU A 170 0.45 0.75 -20.68
N ILE A 171 -0.80 0.94 -20.22
CA ILE A 171 -1.80 -0.14 -20.12
C ILE A 171 -2.07 -0.75 -21.50
N ALA A 172 -2.27 0.08 -22.53
CA ALA A 172 -2.51 -0.40 -23.89
C ALA A 172 -1.33 -1.22 -24.44
N ALA A 173 -0.08 -0.86 -24.08
CA ALA A 173 1.11 -1.63 -24.44
C ALA A 173 1.15 -2.99 -23.73
N ILE A 174 0.76 -3.05 -22.45
CA ILE A 174 0.67 -4.31 -21.69
C ILE A 174 -0.43 -5.21 -22.28
N VAL A 175 -1.62 -4.69 -22.54
CA VAL A 175 -2.74 -5.44 -23.13
C VAL A 175 -2.37 -6.00 -24.50
N ARG A 176 -1.71 -5.21 -25.37
CA ARG A 176 -1.22 -5.70 -26.68
C ARG A 176 -0.24 -6.87 -26.53
N LYS A 177 0.66 -6.83 -25.54
CA LYS A 177 1.58 -7.95 -25.27
C LYS A 177 0.84 -9.20 -24.76
N LEU A 178 -0.20 -9.02 -23.96
CA LEU A 178 -1.03 -10.13 -23.48
C LEU A 178 -1.84 -10.76 -24.61
N ALA A 179 -2.48 -9.93 -25.44
CA ALA A 179 -3.24 -10.37 -26.62
C ALA A 179 -2.37 -11.02 -27.70
N ALA A 180 -1.07 -10.72 -27.74
CA ALA A 180 -0.13 -11.42 -28.62
C ALA A 180 0.30 -12.80 -28.09
N ARG A 181 0.04 -13.09 -26.81
CA ARG A 181 0.45 -14.33 -26.13
C ARG A 181 -0.68 -15.36 -26.04
N TYR A 182 -1.92 -14.91 -25.89
CA TYR A 182 -3.13 -15.72 -25.75
C TYR A 182 -4.08 -15.42 -26.90
#